data_AF-A0A5C0DQ62-F1
#
_entry.id   AF-A0A5C0DQ62-F1
#
_cell.length_a   1.000
_cell.length_b   1.000
_cell.length_c   1.000
_cell.angle_alpha   90.00
_cell.angle_beta   90.00
_cell.angle_gamma   90.00
#
_symmetry.space_group_name_H-M   'P 1'
#
loop_
_entity.id
_entity.type
_entity.pdbx_description
1 polymer ?
#
loop_
_entity_poly.entity_id
_entity_poly.type
_entity_poly.pdbx_seq_one_letter_code
_entity_poly.pdbx_strand_id
1 'polypeptide(L)'
;MLDIKFYSKNCESSVMIELSDELYKRLAKSDFSEIGQPHKIKIKIDGEEDEIEAIDLNKGKITNRQRLIDFFKEEIVEESKNIKTKLGESPPSKDEYKQLYPFFKLIEILTSLENTQFYYLQKAT
;
A
#
# COMPACT_ATOMS: atom_id res chain seq x y z
N MET A 1 10.51 9.35 -5.32
CA MET A 1 9.10 8.97 -5.48
C MET A 1 9.07 7.47 -5.58
N LEU A 2 8.38 6.83 -4.65
CA LEU A 2 8.39 5.39 -4.47
C LEU A 2 6.92 4.92 -4.53
N ASP A 3 6.62 3.97 -5.39
CA ASP A 3 5.26 3.59 -5.73
C ASP A 3 4.92 2.17 -5.25
N ILE A 4 3.74 2.00 -4.64
CA ILE A 4 3.18 0.66 -4.40
C ILE A 4 2.28 0.33 -5.59
N LYS A 5 2.51 -0.81 -6.22
CA LYS A 5 1.71 -1.24 -7.37
C LYS A 5 0.97 -2.53 -7.09
N PHE A 6 -0.32 -2.52 -7.39
CA PHE A 6 -1.21 -3.68 -7.30
C PHE A 6 -1.48 -4.22 -8.69
N TYR A 7 -1.50 -5.55 -8.82
CA TYR A 7 -1.77 -6.21 -10.08
C TYR A 7 -2.87 -7.26 -9.92
N SER A 8 -3.73 -7.39 -10.92
CA SER A 8 -4.69 -8.50 -11.02
C SER A 8 -4.00 -9.83 -11.35
N LYS A 9 -4.74 -10.94 -11.25
CA LYS A 9 -4.20 -12.31 -11.42
C LYS A 9 -3.46 -12.54 -12.75
N ASN A 10 -3.84 -11.83 -13.80
CA ASN A 10 -3.19 -11.88 -15.12
C ASN A 10 -2.43 -10.59 -15.47
N CYS A 11 -2.37 -9.63 -14.54
CA CYS A 11 -1.85 -8.27 -14.75
C CYS A 11 -2.53 -7.48 -15.87
N GLU A 12 -3.75 -7.87 -16.25
CA GLU A 12 -4.62 -7.13 -17.18
C GLU A 12 -5.02 -5.75 -16.65
N SER A 13 -4.94 -5.56 -15.34
CA SER A 13 -5.18 -4.30 -14.67
C SER A 13 -4.17 -4.10 -13.55
N SER A 14 -3.80 -2.83 -13.34
CA SER A 14 -2.95 -2.44 -12.23
C SER A 14 -3.37 -1.09 -11.67
N VAL A 15 -3.06 -0.88 -10.39
CA VAL A 15 -3.21 0.40 -9.71
C VAL A 15 -1.85 0.76 -9.12
N MET A 16 -1.39 1.97 -9.40
CA MET A 16 -0.17 2.53 -8.86
C MET A 16 -0.54 3.59 -7.82
N ILE A 17 0.03 3.46 -6.63
CA ILE A 17 -0.13 4.41 -5.54
C ILE A 17 1.22 5.06 -5.31
N GLU A 18 1.32 6.31 -5.73
CA GLU A 18 2.48 7.15 -5.52
C GLU A 18 2.60 7.57 -4.05
N LEU A 19 3.79 7.39 -3.46
CA LEU A 19 4.08 7.81 -2.09
C LEU A 19 5.15 8.90 -2.05
N SER A 20 5.06 9.75 -1.03
CA SER A 20 6.17 10.65 -0.70
C SER A 20 7.33 9.82 -0.14
N ASP A 21 8.57 10.28 -0.36
CA ASP A 21 9.76 9.58 0.12
C ASP A 21 9.76 9.41 1.64
N GLU A 22 9.19 10.38 2.38
CA GLU A 22 9.06 10.31 3.83
C GLU A 22 8.12 9.18 4.27
N LEU A 23 6.93 9.09 3.66
CA LEU A 23 5.95 8.05 3.97
C LEU A 23 6.52 6.68 3.64
N TYR A 24 7.13 6.51 2.47
CA TYR A 24 7.73 5.24 2.09
C TYR A 24 8.83 4.84 3.08
N LYS A 25 9.74 5.77 3.45
CA LYS A 25 10.80 5.48 4.43
C LYS A 25 10.24 5.05 5.78
N ARG A 26 9.09 5.59 6.20
CA ARG A 26 8.40 5.16 7.41
C ARG A 26 7.90 3.73 7.30
N LEU A 27 7.23 3.39 6.19
CA LEU A 27 6.76 2.03 5.90
C LEU A 27 7.91 1.02 5.76
N ALA A 28 9.02 1.40 5.11
CA ALA A 28 10.17 0.53 4.93
C ALA A 28 10.91 0.21 6.23
N LYS A 29 10.68 0.99 7.29
CA LYS A 29 11.24 0.79 8.64
C LYS A 29 10.26 0.15 9.62
N SER A 30 9.06 -0.20 9.17
CA SER A 30 8.04 -0.87 9.98
C SER A 30 7.86 -2.33 9.53
N ASP A 31 6.98 -3.04 10.23
CA ASP A 31 6.60 -4.42 9.94
C ASP A 31 6.12 -4.63 8.50
N PHE A 32 5.63 -3.58 7.82
CA PHE A 32 5.29 -3.60 6.40
C PHE A 32 6.42 -4.19 5.54
N SER A 33 7.67 -3.84 5.83
CA SER A 33 8.84 -4.32 5.09
C SER A 33 8.95 -5.85 5.11
N GLU A 34 8.58 -6.48 6.22
CA GLU A 34 8.72 -7.92 6.47
C GLU A 34 7.50 -8.74 6.02
N ILE A 35 6.35 -8.10 5.80
CA ILE A 35 5.13 -8.81 5.39
C ILE A 35 5.21 -9.21 3.92
N GLY A 36 5.25 -10.52 3.69
CA GLY A 36 5.30 -11.12 2.36
C GLY A 36 6.69 -11.03 1.74
N GLN A 37 7.21 -12.17 1.29
CA GLN A 37 8.47 -12.21 0.55
C GLN A 37 8.18 -12.01 -0.95
N PRO A 38 8.78 -11.00 -1.59
CA PRO A 38 8.71 -10.85 -3.03
C PRO A 38 9.29 -12.08 -3.71
N HIS A 39 8.70 -12.46 -4.84
CA HIS A 39 9.25 -13.48 -5.73
C HIS A 39 8.89 -13.11 -7.16
N LYS A 40 9.62 -13.73 -8.09
CA LYS A 40 9.39 -13.57 -9.51
C LYS A 40 8.03 -14.16 -9.92
N ILE A 41 7.23 -13.36 -10.61
CA ILE A 41 5.92 -13.69 -11.13
C ILE A 41 5.93 -13.38 -12.62
N LYS A 42 5.63 -14.41 -13.43
CA LYS A 42 5.43 -14.22 -14.86
C LYS A 42 4.08 -13.58 -15.11
N ILE A 43 4.08 -12.52 -15.88
CA ILE A 43 2.90 -11.74 -16.21
C ILE A 43 2.84 -11.53 -17.72
N LYS A 44 1.66 -11.19 -18.23
CA LYS A 44 1.48 -10.89 -19.65
C LYS A 44 1.02 -9.45 -19.79
N ILE A 45 1.87 -8.60 -20.33
CA ILE A 45 1.56 -7.18 -20.60
C ILE A 45 1.52 -7.02 -22.12
N ASP A 46 0.42 -6.51 -22.67
CA ASP A 46 0.24 -6.24 -24.10
C ASP A 46 0.57 -7.42 -25.04
N GLY A 47 0.45 -8.66 -24.54
CA GLY A 47 0.72 -9.87 -25.30
C GLY A 47 2.12 -10.45 -25.13
N GLU A 48 3.04 -9.72 -24.50
CA GLU A 48 4.41 -10.14 -24.21
C GLU A 48 4.53 -10.72 -22.80
N GLU A 49 5.35 -11.77 -22.65
CA GLU A 49 5.69 -12.31 -21.32
C GLU A 49 6.73 -11.42 -20.66
N ASP A 50 6.41 -10.94 -19.46
CA ASP A 50 7.31 -10.16 -18.61
C ASP A 50 7.42 -10.83 -17.22
N GLU A 51 8.42 -10.45 -16.45
CA GLU A 51 8.67 -10.96 -15.11
C GLU A 51 8.78 -9.82 -14.10
N ILE A 52 7.87 -9.80 -13.12
CA ILE A 52 7.89 -8.82 -12.03
C ILE A 52 8.28 -9.49 -10.71
N GLU A 53 8.93 -8.74 -9.83
CA GLU A 53 9.15 -9.16 -8.45
C GLU A 53 8.04 -8.62 -7.57
N ALA A 54 7.16 -9.50 -7.09
CA ALA A 54 5.97 -9.11 -6.34
C ALA A 54 5.60 -10.13 -5.25
N ILE A 55 4.79 -9.66 -4.30
CA ILE A 55 4.22 -10.45 -3.22
C ILE A 55 2.89 -11.02 -3.70
N ASP A 56 2.72 -12.33 -3.58
CA ASP A 56 1.41 -12.97 -3.73
C ASP A 56 0.56 -12.68 -2.48
N LEU A 57 -0.49 -11.89 -2.66
CA LEU A 57 -1.39 -11.45 -1.61
C LEU A 57 -2.17 -12.61 -0.98
N ASN A 58 -2.42 -13.69 -1.72
CA ASN A 58 -3.26 -14.80 -1.27
C ASN A 58 -2.42 -15.99 -0.75
N LYS A 59 -1.10 -15.90 -0.78
CA LYS A 59 -0.18 -16.93 -0.27
C LYS A 59 -0.14 -16.97 1.26
N GLY A 60 -0.08 -18.19 1.82
CA GLY A 60 0.05 -18.46 3.25
C GLY A 60 -1.25 -18.90 3.94
N LYS A 61 -1.16 -19.50 5.14
CA LYS A 61 -2.33 -19.89 5.95
C LYS A 61 -3.07 -18.66 6.47
N ILE A 62 -2.32 -17.71 7.01
CA ILE A 62 -2.75 -16.32 7.13
C ILE A 62 -2.16 -15.64 5.91
N THR A 63 -3.04 -15.15 5.04
CA THR A 63 -2.60 -14.62 3.74
C THR A 63 -1.79 -13.35 3.94
N ASN A 64 -0.86 -13.07 3.02
CA ASN A 64 -0.12 -11.81 3.03
C ASN A 64 -1.08 -10.60 2.99
N ARG A 65 -2.20 -10.71 2.27
CA ARG A 65 -3.28 -9.71 2.26
C ARG A 65 -3.79 -9.43 3.67
N GLN A 66 -4.15 -10.47 4.42
CA GLN A 66 -4.69 -10.31 5.77
C GLN A 66 -3.68 -9.59 6.66
N ARG A 67 -2.41 -10.04 6.64
CA ARG A 67 -1.33 -9.42 7.40
C ARG A 67 -1.13 -7.94 7.05
N LEU A 68 -1.18 -7.61 5.75
CA LEU A 68 -1.07 -6.23 5.28
C LEU A 68 -2.29 -5.39 5.69
N ILE A 69 -3.51 -5.92 5.57
CA ILE A 69 -4.73 -5.24 6.01
C ILE A 69 -4.65 -4.90 7.49
N ASP A 70 -4.24 -5.85 8.32
CA ASP A 70 -4.13 -5.65 9.77
C ASP A 70 -3.11 -4.57 10.08
N PHE A 71 -1.93 -4.63 9.46
CA PHE A 71 -0.90 -3.59 9.56
C PHE A 71 -1.43 -2.20 9.16
N PHE A 72 -2.06 -2.07 7.99
CA PHE A 72 -2.53 -0.76 7.52
C PHE A 72 -3.69 -0.22 8.37
N LYS A 73 -4.56 -1.07 8.92
CA LYS A 73 -5.59 -0.65 9.88
C LYS A 73 -4.97 -0.04 11.13
N GLU A 74 -3.92 -0.65 11.67
CA GLU A 74 -3.19 -0.10 12.82
C GLU A 74 -2.52 1.24 12.49
N GLU A 75 -1.82 1.32 11.35
CA GLU A 75 -1.19 2.57 10.89
C GLU A 75 -2.21 3.69 10.67
N ILE A 76 -3.39 3.39 10.12
CA ILE A 76 -4.47 4.36 9.93
C ILE A 76 -4.98 4.87 11.29
N VAL A 77 -5.12 3.99 12.28
CA VAL A 77 -5.52 4.39 13.63
C VAL A 77 -4.46 5.31 14.26
N GLU A 78 -3.18 4.97 14.18
CA GLU A 78 -2.10 5.82 14.71
C GLU A 78 -2.00 7.17 13.96
N GLU A 79 -2.10 7.16 12.64
CA GLU A 79 -2.11 8.40 11.84
C GLU A 79 -3.34 9.27 12.17
N SER A 80 -4.51 8.67 12.40
CA SER A 80 -5.71 9.41 12.79
C SER A 80 -5.56 10.10 14.16
N LYS A 81 -4.88 9.46 15.13
CA LYS A 81 -4.55 10.07 16.42
C LYS A 81 -3.60 11.25 16.23
N ASN A 82 -2.56 11.07 15.40
CA ASN A 82 -1.59 12.13 15.08
C ASN A 82 -2.27 13.34 14.43
N ILE A 83 -3.19 13.10 13.49
CA ILE A 83 -3.98 14.14 12.85
C ILE A 83 -4.83 14.88 13.89
N LYS A 84 -5.53 14.15 14.76
CA LYS A 84 -6.36 14.76 15.82
C LYS A 84 -5.52 15.65 16.75
N THR A 85 -4.33 15.20 17.14
CA THR A 85 -3.42 16.00 17.98
C THR A 85 -2.90 17.26 17.28
N LYS A 86 -2.65 17.18 15.97
CA LYS A 86 -2.14 18.33 15.18
C LYS A 86 -3.22 19.35 14.84
N LEU A 87 -4.41 18.89 14.45
CA LEU A 87 -5.50 19.75 13.96
C LEU A 87 -6.43 20.26 15.08
N GLY A 88 -6.47 19.57 16.23
CA GLY A 88 -7.41 19.88 17.29
C GLY A 88 -8.86 19.65 16.88
N GLU A 89 -9.76 20.52 17.33
CA GLU A 89 -11.22 20.40 17.11
C GLU A 89 -11.76 21.29 15.99
N SER A 90 -10.90 22.12 15.37
CA SER A 90 -11.30 23.04 14.31
C SER A 90 -11.12 22.42 12.92
N PRO A 91 -11.95 22.80 11.93
CA PRO A 91 -11.72 22.40 10.55
C PRO A 91 -10.31 22.81 10.07
N PRO A 92 -9.59 21.93 9.34
CA PRO A 92 -8.24 22.22 8.88
C PRO A 92 -8.21 23.38 7.89
N SER A 93 -7.20 24.22 8.00
CA SER A 93 -6.80 25.17 6.96
C SER A 93 -6.26 24.46 5.71
N LYS A 94 -6.05 25.20 4.62
CA LYS A 94 -5.50 24.64 3.38
C LYS A 94 -4.11 24.01 3.56
N ASP A 95 -3.25 24.59 4.40
CA ASP A 95 -1.91 24.06 4.62
C ASP A 95 -1.91 22.86 5.58
N GLU A 96 -2.82 22.85 6.55
CA GLU A 96 -3.08 21.70 7.41
C GLU A 96 -3.67 20.52 6.63
N TYR A 97 -4.50 20.78 5.62
CA TYR A 97 -5.05 19.73 4.76
C TYR A 97 -3.94 18.94 4.03
N LYS A 98 -2.83 19.59 3.65
CA LYS A 98 -1.68 18.91 3.04
C LYS A 98 -1.05 17.89 4.00
N GLN A 99 -1.15 18.11 5.31
CA GLN A 99 -0.64 17.18 6.32
C GLN A 99 -1.47 15.89 6.41
N LEU A 100 -2.66 15.85 5.79
CA LEU A 100 -3.49 14.65 5.69
C LEU A 100 -3.05 13.71 4.55
N TYR A 101 -2.09 14.14 3.71
CA TYR A 101 -1.60 13.33 2.59
C TYR A 101 -1.21 11.90 3.00
N PRO A 102 -0.43 11.67 4.08
CA PRO A 102 -0.08 10.31 4.47
C PRO A 102 -1.30 9.46 4.80
N PHE A 103 -2.27 10.02 5.52
CA PHE A 103 -3.51 9.32 5.88
C PHE A 103 -4.29 8.89 4.64
N PHE A 104 -4.48 9.77 3.66
CA PHE A 104 -5.18 9.41 2.43
C PHE A 104 -4.47 8.30 1.66
N LYS A 105 -3.13 8.30 1.63
CA LYS A 105 -2.35 7.24 0.99
C LYS A 105 -2.48 5.90 1.71
N LEU A 106 -2.50 5.88 3.04
CA LEU A 106 -2.75 4.65 3.80
C LEU A 106 -4.15 4.08 3.51
N ILE A 107 -5.17 4.95 3.40
CA ILE A 107 -6.54 4.54 3.03
C ILE A 107 -6.60 3.99 1.60
N GLU A 108 -5.90 4.63 0.65
CA GLU A 108 -5.83 4.19 -0.75
C GLU A 108 -5.20 2.79 -0.86
N ILE A 109 -4.13 2.54 -0.10
CA ILE A 109 -3.46 1.23 -0.03
C ILE A 109 -4.41 0.19 0.59
N LEU A 110 -5.05 0.51 1.72
CA LEU A 110 -6.00 -0.40 2.37
C LEU A 110 -7.15 -0.78 1.44
N THR A 111 -7.72 0.20 0.74
CA THR A 111 -8.82 -0.01 -0.21
C THR A 111 -8.38 -0.94 -1.35
N SER A 112 -7.15 -0.80 -1.83
CA SER A 112 -6.57 -1.69 -2.84
C SER A 112 -6.33 -3.10 -2.29
N LEU A 113 -5.93 -3.23 -1.02
CA LEU A 113 -5.80 -4.53 -0.36
C LEU A 113 -7.13 -5.23 -0.13
N GLU A 114 -8.21 -4.49 0.11
CA GLU A 114 -9.57 -5.05 0.26
C GLU A 114 -10.19 -5.45 -1.08
N ASN A 115 -9.70 -4.90 -2.19
CA ASN A 115 -10.12 -5.31 -3.52
C ASN A 115 -9.57 -6.69 -3.89
N THR A 116 -10.49 -7.66 -3.99
CA THR A 116 -10.19 -9.07 -4.30
C THR A 116 -9.76 -9.31 -5.75
N GLN A 117 -9.89 -8.32 -6.64
CA GLN A 117 -9.39 -8.41 -8.01
C GLN A 117 -7.86 -8.38 -8.10
N PHE A 118 -7.19 -7.74 -7.13
CA PHE A 118 -5.73 -7.73 -7.08
C PHE A 118 -5.20 -9.00 -6.44
N TYR A 119 -4.15 -9.57 -7.00
CA TYR A 119 -3.52 -10.81 -6.52
C TYR A 119 -2.06 -10.57 -6.12
N TYR A 120 -1.43 -9.53 -6.67
CA TYR A 120 -0.02 -9.26 -6.45
C TYR A 120 0.19 -7.82 -6.00
N LEU A 121 1.16 -7.64 -5.11
CA LEU A 121 1.63 -6.34 -4.64
C LEU A 121 3.12 -6.23 -4.88
N GLN A 122 3.54 -5.18 -5.57
CA GLN A 122 4.94 -4.78 -5.71
C GLN A 122 5.19 -3.61 -4.76
N LYS A 123 6.14 -3.80 -3.85
CA LYS A 123 6.70 -2.72 -3.05
C LYS A 123 7.69 -1.97 -3.94
N ALA A 124 7.64 -0.64 -3.96
CA ALA A 124 8.54 0.16 -4.80
C ALA A 124 10.01 -0.23 -4.62
N THR A 125 10.72 -0.29 -5.74
CA THR A 125 12.19 -0.16 -5.90
C THR A 125 12.59 1.31 -5.99
#